data_AF-D4ZAV9-F1
#
_entry.id   AF-D4ZAV9-F1
#
_cell.length_a   1.000
_cell.length_b   1.000
_cell.length_c   1.000
_cell.angle_alpha   90.00
_cell.angle_beta   90.00
_cell.angle_gamma   90.00
#
_symmetry.space_group_name_H-M   'P 1'
#
loop_
_entity.id
_entity.type
_entity.pdbx_description
1 polymer ?
#
loop_
_entity_poly.entity_id
_entity_poly.type
_entity_poly.pdbx_seq_one_letter_code
_entity_poly.pdbx_strand_id
1 'polypeptide(L)' 'MRKLIYEGHILINSEGQTDTWKLTIGEKTSVGSLFELRRQINFFQELGVLPPMRDNMPAEESKIKRSKKRLGK' A
#
# COMPACT_ATOMS: atom_id res chain seq x y z
N MET A 1 13.07 -6.45 0.25
CA MET A 1 11.91 -5.54 0.18
C MET A 1 10.63 -6.36 0.34
N ARG A 2 9.92 -6.19 1.45
CA ARG A 2 8.64 -6.86 1.74
C ARG A 2 7.49 -5.90 1.45
N LYS A 3 6.40 -6.43 0.88
CA LYS A 3 5.17 -5.66 0.59
C LYS A 3 3.97 -6.49 1.01
N LEU A 4 2.98 -5.85 1.60
CA LEU A 4 1.73 -6.47 2.01
C LEU A 4 0.57 -5.58 1.57
N ILE A 5 -0.52 -6.20 1.11
CA ILE A 5 -1.77 -5.51 0.82
C ILE A 5 -2.72 -5.82 1.97
N TYR A 6 -3.22 -4.79 2.64
CA TYR A 6 -4.19 -4.92 3.72
C TYR A 6 -5.39 -4.04 3.41
N GLU A 7 -6.55 -4.66 3.24
CA GLU A 7 -7.82 -4.05 2.85
C GLU A 7 -7.78 -3.30 1.49
N GLY A 8 -6.62 -3.19 0.83
CA GLY A 8 -6.42 -2.41 -0.39
C GLY A 8 -5.39 -1.27 -0.21
N HIS A 9 -4.84 -1.14 1.00
CA HIS A 9 -3.68 -0.31 1.27
C HIS A 9 -2.39 -1.11 1.16
N ILE A 10 -1.35 -0.43 0.67
CA ILE A 10 -0.03 -1.01 0.49
C ILE A 10 0.83 -0.66 1.70
N LEU A 11 1.34 -1.70 2.36
CA LEU A 11 2.33 -1.63 3.43
C LEU A 11 3.67 -2.12 2.89
N ILE A 12 4.72 -1.32 3.09
CA ILE A 12 6.07 -1.63 2.56
C ILE A 12 7.06 -1.71 3.71
N ASN A 13 7.94 -2.70 3.68
CA ASN A 13 9.02 -2.84 4.64
C ASN A 13 10.32 -3.19 3.90
N SER A 14 11.18 -2.18 3.76
CA SER A 14 12.46 -2.31 3.07
C SER A 14 13.54 -2.93 3.96
N GLU A 15 13.46 -2.71 5.26
CA GLU A 15 14.51 -3.00 6.24
C GLU A 15 14.37 -4.38 6.88
N GLY A 16 13.17 -4.97 6.83
CA GLY A 16 12.87 -6.29 7.36
C GLY A 16 12.59 -6.34 8.86
N GLN A 17 12.69 -5.21 9.57
CA GLN A 17 12.40 -5.10 11.01
C GLN A 17 10.90 -4.99 11.27
N THR A 18 10.43 -5.39 12.45
CA THR A 18 9.00 -5.51 12.75
C THR A 18 8.24 -4.17 12.82
N ASP A 19 8.96 -3.08 13.04
CA ASP A 19 8.51 -1.71 13.32
C ASP A 19 8.86 -0.70 12.21
N THR A 20 9.38 -1.18 11.08
CA THR A 20 9.80 -0.34 9.94
C THR A 20 8.85 -0.46 8.75
N TRP A 21 7.60 -0.86 9.00
CA TRP A 21 6.58 -0.83 7.97
C TRP A 21 6.20 0.61 7.66
N LYS A 22 5.92 0.88 6.39
CA LYS A 22 5.51 2.17 5.87
C LYS A 22 4.12 2.05 5.28
N LEU A 23 3.23 2.94 5.69
CA LEU A 23 1.88 3.11 5.17
C LEU A 23 1.77 4.51 4.58
N THR A 24 1.26 4.62 3.36
CA THR A 24 0.96 5.91 2.73
C THR A 24 -0.54 5.99 2.46
N ILE A 25 -1.20 7.00 3.03
CA ILE A 25 -2.61 7.32 2.83
C ILE A 25 -2.68 8.76 2.35
N GLY A 26 -3.11 8.96 1.09
CA GLY A 26 -3.03 10.27 0.44
C GLY A 26 -1.60 10.78 0.42
N GLU A 27 -1.38 11.97 0.98
CA GLU A 27 -0.06 12.62 1.07
C GLU A 27 0.71 12.27 2.36
N LYS A 28 0.05 11.62 3.34
CA LYS A 28 0.66 11.30 4.62
C LYS A 28 1.30 9.93 4.57
N THR A 29 2.54 9.86 5.06
CA THR A 29 3.26 8.60 5.26
C THR A 29 3.52 8.40 6.75
N SER A 30 3.19 7.21 7.25
CA SER A 30 3.42 6.78 8.62
C SER A 30 4.36 5.58 8.63
N VAL A 31 5.23 5.51 9.63
CA VAL A 31 6.16 4.40 9.86
C VAL A 31 5.88 3.80 11.23
N GLY A 32 5.83 2.49 11.34
CA GLY A 32 5.62 1.81 12.61
C GLY A 32 5.49 0.30 12.46
N SER A 33 5.01 -0.36 13.53
CA SER A 33 4.73 -1.79 13.47
C SER A 33 3.54 -2.10 12.57
N LEU A 34 3.54 -3.31 12.01
CA LEU A 34 2.43 -3.77 11.17
C LEU A 34 1.07 -3.69 11.89
N PHE A 35 1.05 -3.95 13.20
CA PHE A 35 -0.18 -3.90 14.01
C PHE A 35 -0.70 -2.48 14.18
N GLU A 36 0.19 -1.51 14.44
CA GLU A 36 -0.19 -0.10 14.58
C GLU A 36 -0.75 0.45 13.27
N LEU A 37 -0.10 0.15 12.15
CA LEU A 37 -0.54 0.65 10.84
C LEU A 37 -1.88 0.02 10.41
N ARG A 38 -2.11 -1.26 10.70
CA ARG A 38 -3.43 -1.89 10.48
C ARG A 38 -4.52 -1.27 11.35
N ARG A 39 -4.22 -0.98 12.62
CA ARG A 39 -5.15 -0.28 13.51
C ARG A 39 -5.48 1.12 12.98
N GLN A 40 -4.49 1.84 12.48
CA GLN A 40 -4.67 3.18 11.92
C GLN A 40 -5.58 3.16 10.68
N ILE A 41 -5.44 2.16 9.81
CA ILE A 41 -6.34 1.95 8.67
C ILE A 41 -7.78 1.75 9.15
N ASN A 42 -7.99 0.79 10.04
CA ASN A 42 -9.32 0.49 10.55
C ASN A 42 -9.96 1.72 11.22
N PHE A 43 -9.18 2.47 12.01
CA PHE A 43 -9.64 3.70 12.65
C PHE A 43 -10.14 4.74 11.63
N PHE A 44 -9.42 4.96 10.53
CA PHE A 44 -9.86 5.91 9.51
C PHE A 44 -11.06 5.42 8.69
N GLN A 45 -11.22 4.10 8.52
CA GLN A 45 -12.43 3.53 7.93
C GLN A 45 -13.65 3.70 8.84
N GLU A 46 -13.48 3.42 10.14
CA GLU A 46 -14.53 3.60 11.16
C GLU A 46 -14.99 5.06 11.25
N LEU A 47 -14.07 6.01 11.09
CA LEU A 47 -14.39 7.44 11.00
C LEU A 47 -15.06 7.86 9.68
N GLY A 48 -15.10 6.99 8.67
CA GLY A 48 -15.59 7.33 7.32
C GLY A 48 -14.65 8.25 6.52
N VAL A 49 -13.41 8.43 6.98
CA VAL A 49 -12.36 9.19 6.26
C VAL A 49 -11.86 8.39 5.05
N LEU A 50 -11.74 7.08 5.22
CA LEU A 50 -11.43 6.15 4.14
C LEU A 50 -12.71 5.46 3.66
N PRO A 51 -12.84 5.22 2.34
CA PRO A 51 -13.99 4.47 1.84
C PRO A 51 -14.00 3.07 2.45
N PRO A 52 -15.20 2.50 2.73
CA PRO A 52 -15.31 1.11 3.10
C PRO A 52 -14.74 0.26 1.96
N MET A 53 -13.83 -0.64 2.30
CA MET A 53 -13.20 -1.47 1.29
C MET A 53 -14.21 -2.49 0.78
N ARG A 54 -14.31 -2.57 -0.55
CA ARG A 54 -15.23 -3.49 -1.21
C ARG A 54 -14.59 -4.86 -1.12
N ASP A 55 -15.20 -5.75 -0.34
CA ASP A 55 -14.98 -7.18 -0.49
C ASP A 55 -15.12 -7.51 -1.98
N ASN A 56 -14.05 -8.05 -2.57
CA ASN A 56 -13.89 -8.40 -3.99
C ASN A 56 -13.24 -7.33 -4.87
N MET A 57 -11.90 -7.32 -4.89
CA MET A 57 -11.20 -7.11 -6.15
C MET A 57 -9.97 -8.04 -6.23
N PRO A 58 -9.90 -8.97 -7.20
CA PRO A 58 -8.69 -9.74 -7.43
C PRO A 58 -7.58 -8.78 -7.85
N ALA A 59 -6.36 -9.04 -7.39
CA ALA A 59 -5.18 -8.24 -7.65
C ALA A 59 -4.96 -8.06 -9.16
N GLU A 60 -5.42 -6.94 -9.73
CA GLU A 60 -5.14 -6.62 -11.12
C GLU A 60 -3.69 -6.12 -11.22
N GLU A 61 -2.88 -6.93 -11.90
CA GLU A 61 -1.47 -6.72 -12.14
C GLU A 61 -1.20 -5.34 -12.74
N SER A 62 -0.36 -4.56 -12.06
CA SER A 62 0.17 -3.29 -12.55
C SER A 62 0.96 -3.51 -13.85
N LYS A 63 0.32 -3.30 -15.00
CA LYS A 63 0.97 -3.23 -16.33
C LYS A 63 1.89 -2.00 -16.39
N ILE A 64 3.17 -2.24 -16.14
CA ILE A 64 4.27 -1.30 -16.43
C ILE A 64 4.34 -1.12 -17.96
N LYS A 65 3.76 -0.02 -18.49
CA LYS A 65 4.09 0.46 -19.84
C LYS A 65 5.49 1.08 -19.84
N ARG A 66 6.53 0.24 -19.91
CA ARG A 66 7.88 0.66 -20.35
C ARG A 66 7.86 0.78 -21.88
N SER A 67 7.42 1.92 -22.41
CA SER A 67 7.71 2.28 -23.81
C SER A 67 9.18 2.68 -23.91
N LYS A 68 10.04 1.70 -24.19
CA LYS A 68 11.35 1.92 -24.83
C LYS A 68 11.23 1.42 -26.26
N LYS A 69 10.84 2.27 -27.21
CA LYS A 69 11.10 1.98 -28.63
C LYS A 69 12.38 2.72 -29.02
N ARG A 70 13.45 1.93 -29.09
CA ARG A 70 14.80 2.33 -29.52
C ARG A 70 14.75 2.73 -31.00
N LEU A 71 15.57 3.73 -31.30
CA LEU A 71 16.07 4.16 -32.60
C LEU A 71 16.16 3.02 -33.63
N GLY A 72 15.67 3.28 -34.84
CA GLY A 72 15.83 2.40 -35.99
C GLY A 72 16.18 3.20 -37.24
N LYS A 73 17.43 3.00 -37.67
CA LYS A 73 18.07 3.29 -38.98
C LYS A 73 18.28 4.74 -39.38
#